data_AF-A0A4Q6ATY0-F1
#
_entry.id   AF-A0A4Q6ATY0-F1
#
_cell.length_a   1.000
_cell.length_b   1.000
_cell.length_c   1.000
_cell.angle_alpha   90.00
_cell.angle_beta   90.00
_cell.angle_gamma   90.00
#
_symmetry.space_group_name_H-M   'P 1'
#
loop_
_entity.id
_entity.type
_entity.pdbx_description
1 polymer ?
#
loop_
_entity_poly.entity_id
_entity_poly.type
_entity_poly.pdbx_seq_one_letter_code
_entity_poly.pdbx_strand_id
1 'polypeptide(L)'
;MQDIEPFYNWRHIYTSELDERSPFHGRVYSEFVFSQTIYNYYIHPQWDEFGSRTLYCKILMADYEEHYSVIELIGEWNDSIENDIMELKREVIDPFFGFGITKFILVAENVLNFHSGDRDY
;
A
#
# COMPACT_ATOMS: atom_id res chain seq x y z
N MET A 1 1.75 15.54 3.93
CA MET A 1 1.19 14.28 3.40
C MET A 1 1.28 14.22 1.88
N GLN A 2 0.97 15.32 1.16
CA GLN A 2 1.26 15.44 -0.29
C GLN A 2 2.72 15.17 -0.67
N ASP A 3 3.67 15.57 0.18
CA ASP A 3 5.11 15.40 -0.09
C ASP A 3 5.69 14.06 0.41
N ILE A 4 4.86 13.18 0.99
CA ILE A 4 5.33 11.85 1.40
C ILE A 4 5.22 10.95 0.17
N GLU A 5 6.31 10.90 -0.58
CA GLU A 5 6.50 9.94 -1.66
C GLU A 5 6.82 8.56 -1.07
N PRO A 6 6.43 7.47 -1.74
CA PRO A 6 6.97 6.15 -1.42
C PRO A 6 8.50 6.18 -1.53
N PHE A 7 9.17 5.29 -0.81
CA PHE A 7 10.64 5.26 -0.78
C PHE A 7 11.26 5.08 -2.19
N TYR A 8 11.64 6.18 -2.82
CA TYR A 8 12.04 6.23 -4.24
C TYR A 8 13.38 5.53 -4.51
N ASN A 9 14.23 5.40 -3.49
CA ASN A 9 15.56 4.83 -3.62
C ASN A 9 15.55 3.36 -4.02
N TRP A 10 14.43 2.62 -3.96
CA TRP A 10 14.38 1.23 -4.44
C TRP A 10 13.74 1.06 -5.81
N ARG A 11 13.26 2.14 -6.44
CA ARG A 11 12.68 2.09 -7.79
C ARG A 11 13.62 1.56 -8.87
N HIS A 12 14.93 1.73 -8.68
CA HIS A 12 15.93 1.18 -9.60
C HIS A 12 16.14 -0.34 -9.42
N ILE A 13 15.63 -0.92 -8.33
CA ILE A 13 15.70 -2.34 -8.01
C ILE A 13 14.39 -3.03 -8.44
N TYR A 14 13.24 -2.42 -8.12
CA TYR A 14 11.93 -2.99 -8.42
C TYR A 14 10.87 -1.91 -8.60
N THR A 15 9.93 -2.18 -9.52
CA THR A 15 8.72 -1.37 -9.75
C THR A 15 7.55 -2.29 -10.01
N SER A 16 6.51 -2.21 -9.18
CA SER A 16 5.34 -3.09 -9.24
C SER A 16 4.55 -2.97 -10.54
N GLU A 17 4.53 -1.79 -11.16
CA GLU A 17 3.84 -1.54 -12.42
C GLU A 17 4.44 -2.31 -13.61
N LEU A 18 5.72 -2.70 -13.54
CA LEU A 18 6.41 -3.45 -14.60
C LEU A 18 6.45 -4.97 -14.33
N ASP A 19 6.07 -5.43 -13.14
CA ASP A 19 6.08 -6.85 -12.77
C ASP A 19 4.74 -7.50 -13.10
N GLU A 20 4.69 -8.37 -14.11
CA GLU A 20 3.48 -9.06 -14.58
C GLU A 20 2.76 -9.89 -13.50
N ARG A 21 3.48 -10.26 -12.44
CA ARG A 21 2.97 -11.03 -11.29
C ARG A 21 2.42 -10.14 -10.18
N SER A 22 2.66 -8.83 -10.26
CA SER A 22 2.17 -7.87 -9.28
C SER A 22 0.67 -7.59 -9.48
N PRO A 23 -0.11 -7.39 -8.40
CA PRO A 23 -1.49 -6.91 -8.52
C PRO A 23 -1.59 -5.50 -9.12
N PHE A 24 -0.46 -4.78 -9.22
CA PHE A 24 -0.38 -3.42 -9.74
C PHE A 24 0.22 -3.35 -11.14
N HIS A 25 0.40 -4.48 -11.82
CA HIS A 25 0.96 -4.53 -13.17
C HIS A 25 0.18 -3.66 -14.16
N GLY A 26 0.90 -2.90 -15.00
CA GLY A 26 0.30 -2.07 -16.05
C GLY A 26 -0.36 -0.79 -15.54
N ARG A 27 -0.30 -0.47 -14.25
CA ARG A 27 -0.76 0.82 -13.72
C ARG A 27 0.08 1.96 -14.28
N VAL A 28 -0.60 3.02 -14.73
CA VAL A 28 0.03 4.27 -15.18
C VAL A 28 -0.25 5.33 -14.14
N TYR A 29 0.80 5.74 -13.42
CA TYR A 29 0.72 6.81 -12.44
C TYR A 29 0.76 8.17 -13.15
N SER A 30 -0.14 9.08 -12.77
CA SER A 30 -0.12 10.46 -13.28
C SER A 30 0.85 11.30 -12.46
N GLU A 31 1.87 11.89 -13.08
CA GLU A 31 2.80 12.81 -12.37
C GLU A 31 2.19 14.20 -12.09
N PHE A 32 1.01 14.51 -12.65
CA PHE A 32 0.45 15.87 -12.64
C PHE A 32 -0.97 15.99 -12.06
N VAL A 33 -1.68 14.87 -11.89
CA VAL A 33 -3.08 14.88 -11.42
C VAL A 33 -3.17 14.13 -10.09
N PHE A 34 -3.37 14.89 -9.01
CA PHE A 34 -3.64 14.33 -7.68
C PHE A 34 -5.10 13.85 -7.63
N SER A 35 -5.33 12.54 -7.60
CA SER A 35 -6.68 11.95 -7.61
C SER A 35 -7.14 11.38 -6.26
N GLN A 36 -6.22 11.09 -5.34
CA GLN A 36 -6.51 10.39 -4.09
C GLN A 36 -6.30 11.29 -2.87
N THR A 37 -7.21 11.19 -1.89
CA THR A 37 -7.24 12.04 -0.71
C THR A 37 -7.38 11.23 0.58
N ILE A 38 -6.52 11.50 1.56
CA ILE A 38 -6.67 11.06 2.96
C ILE A 38 -6.99 12.29 3.80
N TYR A 39 -8.11 12.30 4.54
CA TYR A 39 -8.47 13.40 5.44
C TYR A 39 -8.35 14.82 4.82
N ASN A 40 -8.82 15.00 3.58
CA ASN A 40 -8.72 16.25 2.81
C ASN A 40 -7.29 16.67 2.37
N TYR A 41 -6.28 15.81 2.51
CA TYR A 41 -4.95 16.00 1.92
C TYR A 41 -4.77 15.07 0.73
N TYR A 42 -4.31 15.60 -0.40
CA TYR A 42 -3.93 14.73 -1.51
C TYR A 42 -2.72 13.89 -1.11
N ILE A 43 -2.71 12.62 -1.51
CA ILE A 43 -1.52 11.77 -1.39
C ILE A 43 -0.76 11.77 -2.71
N HIS A 44 0.55 11.51 -2.64
CA HIS A 44 1.37 11.45 -3.83
C HIS A 44 0.82 10.37 -4.79
N PRO A 45 0.68 10.64 -6.10
CA PRO A 45 0.00 9.72 -7.04
C PRO A 45 0.72 8.38 -7.25
N GLN A 46 1.88 8.19 -6.63
CA GLN A 46 2.66 6.95 -6.70
C GLN A 46 2.22 5.89 -5.69
N TRP A 47 1.38 6.25 -4.72
CA TRP A 47 0.74 5.31 -3.80
C TRP A 47 -0.34 4.51 -4.52
N ASP A 48 -0.40 3.22 -4.22
CA ASP A 48 -1.34 2.28 -4.81
C ASP A 48 -2.56 2.10 -3.90
N GLU A 49 -3.74 2.39 -4.45
CA GLU A 49 -5.02 1.98 -3.87
C GLU A 49 -5.26 0.49 -4.12
N PHE A 50 -5.76 -0.19 -3.08
CA PHE A 50 -6.02 -1.63 -3.10
C PHE A 50 -7.41 -1.98 -2.54
N GLY A 51 -8.32 -1.01 -2.42
CA GLY A 51 -9.71 -1.24 -1.97
C GLY A 51 -10.06 -0.54 -0.65
N SER A 52 -9.08 -0.25 0.20
CA SER A 52 -9.29 0.58 1.39
C SER A 52 -9.46 2.06 1.02
N ARG A 53 -10.34 2.76 1.74
CA ARG A 53 -10.61 4.19 1.54
C ARG A 53 -9.61 5.09 2.24
N THR A 54 -8.95 4.59 3.28
CA THR A 54 -8.08 5.38 4.17
C THR A 54 -6.65 4.85 4.22
N LEU A 55 -6.41 3.63 3.71
CA LEU A 55 -5.10 2.99 3.70
C LEU A 55 -4.66 2.73 2.25
N TYR A 56 -3.40 3.06 1.97
CA TYR A 56 -2.76 2.89 0.67
C TYR A 56 -1.44 2.17 0.87
N CYS A 57 -0.93 1.54 -0.20
CA CYS A 57 0.33 0.81 -0.12
C CYS A 57 1.27 1.14 -1.27
N LYS A 58 2.53 0.73 -1.14
CA LYS A 58 3.46 0.62 -2.26
C LYS A 58 4.26 -0.67 -2.11
N ILE A 59 4.38 -1.45 -3.18
CA ILE A 59 5.30 -2.59 -3.18
C ILE A 59 6.69 -2.06 -3.52
N LEU A 60 7.59 -2.11 -2.55
CA LEU A 60 8.97 -1.67 -2.72
C LEU A 60 9.85 -2.75 -3.34
N MET A 61 9.53 -4.01 -3.11
CA MET A 61 10.26 -5.16 -3.64
C MET A 61 9.40 -6.42 -3.61
N ALA A 62 9.53 -7.27 -4.63
CA ALA A 62 9.07 -8.65 -4.59
C ALA A 62 10.17 -9.58 -5.11
N ASP A 63 10.65 -10.48 -4.25
CA ASP A 63 11.65 -11.49 -4.57
C ASP A 63 11.00 -12.88 -4.55
N TYR A 64 10.88 -13.46 -5.74
CA TYR A 64 10.23 -14.75 -5.95
C TYR A 64 11.18 -15.94 -5.73
N GLU A 65 12.50 -15.72 -5.69
CA GLU A 65 13.49 -16.76 -5.38
C GLU A 65 13.61 -16.93 -3.85
N GLU A 66 13.68 -15.81 -3.12
CA GLU A 66 13.76 -15.79 -1.65
C GLU A 66 12.37 -15.80 -0.97
N HIS A 67 11.31 -15.72 -1.78
CA HIS A 67 9.90 -15.81 -1.42
C HIS A 67 9.41 -14.71 -0.46
N TYR A 68 9.82 -13.46 -0.66
CA TYR A 68 9.39 -12.33 0.17
C TYR A 68 8.97 -11.08 -0.62
N SER A 69 8.13 -10.26 0.00
CA SER A 69 7.76 -8.93 -0.49
C SER A 69 7.88 -7.88 0.61
N VAL A 70 8.31 -6.67 0.25
CA VAL A 70 8.35 -5.50 1.12
C VAL A 70 7.29 -4.52 0.67
N ILE A 71 6.39 -4.19 1.59
CA ILE A 71 5.21 -3.36 1.35
C ILE A 71 5.28 -2.16 2.29
N GLU A 72 5.29 -0.97 1.73
CA GLU A 72 5.17 0.28 2.46
C GLU A 72 3.69 0.67 2.56
N LEU A 73 3.26 1.11 3.74
CA LEU A 73 1.87 1.50 4.01
C LEU A 73 1.82 2.98 4.43
N ILE A 74 0.78 3.67 3.97
CA ILE A 74 0.47 5.04 4.37
C ILE A 74 -1.03 5.21 4.59
N GLY A 75 -1.39 6.03 5.57
CA GLY A 75 -2.77 6.42 5.82
C GLY A 75 -3.25 6.01 7.19
N GLU A 76 -4.53 5.68 7.31
CA GLU A 76 -5.12 5.22 8.54
C GLU A 76 -5.59 3.77 8.39
N TRP A 77 -5.10 2.90 9.26
CA TRP A 77 -5.61 1.54 9.41
C TRP A 77 -6.81 1.56 10.33
N ASN A 78 -7.98 1.23 9.78
CA ASN A 78 -9.26 1.13 10.48
C ASN A 78 -10.02 -0.17 10.16
N ASP A 79 -9.68 -1.23 10.88
CA ASP A 79 -10.32 -2.54 10.70
C ASP A 79 -11.78 -2.58 11.20
N SER A 80 -12.15 -1.66 12.09
CA SER A 80 -13.49 -1.61 12.67
C SER A 80 -14.56 -1.07 11.70
N ILE A 81 -14.15 -0.30 10.69
CA ILE A 81 -15.05 0.34 9.73
C ILE A 81 -14.77 -0.16 8.30
N GLU A 82 -13.51 -0.17 7.87
CA GLU A 82 -13.13 -0.41 6.47
C GLU A 82 -12.63 -1.85 6.22
N ASN A 83 -12.41 -2.64 7.28
CA ASN A 83 -11.95 -4.04 7.18
C ASN A 83 -10.66 -4.18 6.37
N ASP A 84 -9.74 -3.23 6.58
CA ASP A 84 -8.49 -3.08 5.84
C ASP A 84 -7.65 -4.35 5.80
N ILE A 85 -7.69 -5.19 6.86
CA ILE A 85 -6.93 -6.44 6.86
C ILE A 85 -7.40 -7.41 5.78
N MET A 86 -8.71 -7.47 5.52
CA MET A 86 -9.26 -8.34 4.48
C MET A 86 -8.96 -7.81 3.09
N GLU A 87 -9.08 -6.49 2.87
CA GLU A 87 -8.75 -5.86 1.59
C GLU A 87 -7.25 -6.03 1.29
N LEU A 88 -6.37 -5.74 2.25
CA LEU A 88 -4.93 -5.96 2.10
C LEU A 88 -4.63 -7.42 1.76
N LYS A 89 -5.28 -8.37 2.46
CA LYS A 89 -5.07 -9.78 2.20
C LYS A 89 -5.49 -10.17 0.78
N ARG A 90 -6.71 -9.82 0.37
CA ARG A 90 -7.30 -10.33 -0.88
C ARG A 90 -6.73 -9.64 -2.11
N GLU A 91 -6.54 -8.33 -2.04
CA GLU A 91 -6.19 -7.52 -3.20
C GLU A 91 -4.67 -7.39 -3.38
N VAL A 92 -3.88 -7.61 -2.31
CA VAL A 92 -2.41 -7.48 -2.36
C VAL A 92 -1.71 -8.79 -2.04
N ILE A 93 -1.96 -9.38 -0.87
CA ILE A 93 -1.20 -10.53 -0.38
C ILE A 93 -1.48 -11.80 -1.20
N ASP A 94 -2.75 -12.11 -1.46
CA ASP A 94 -3.17 -13.34 -2.13
C ASP A 94 -2.67 -13.45 -3.58
N PRO A 95 -2.67 -12.37 -4.39
CA PRO A 95 -2.00 -12.37 -5.69
C PRO A 95 -0.53 -12.77 -5.62
N PHE A 96 0.25 -12.13 -4.75
CA PHE A 96 1.67 -12.46 -4.56
C PHE A 96 1.87 -13.88 -4.02
N PHE A 97 0.98 -14.32 -3.11
CA PHE A 97 1.01 -15.67 -2.57
C PHE A 97 0.78 -16.73 -3.65
N GLY A 98 -0.14 -16.48 -4.58
CA GLY A 98 -0.39 -17.34 -5.75
C GLY A 98 0.85 -17.51 -6.65
N PHE A 99 1.76 -16.55 -6.64
CA PHE A 99 3.03 -16.60 -7.37
C PHE A 99 4.23 -17.04 -6.51
N GLY A 100 4.00 -17.53 -5.30
CA GLY A 100 5.02 -18.15 -4.45
C GLY A 100 5.67 -17.22 -3.43
N ILE A 101 5.23 -15.98 -3.27
CA ILE A 101 5.67 -15.13 -2.15
C ILE A 101 4.99 -15.60 -0.86
N THR A 102 5.75 -15.90 0.18
CA THR A 102 5.19 -16.42 1.45
C THR A 102 5.50 -15.55 2.66
N LYS A 103 6.44 -14.60 2.51
CA LYS A 103 6.88 -13.69 3.57
C LYS A 103 6.56 -12.26 3.17
N PHE A 104 5.99 -11.49 4.10
CA PHE A 104 5.61 -10.10 3.85
C PHE A 104 6.16 -9.23 4.96
N ILE A 105 6.88 -8.18 4.56
CA ILE A 105 7.46 -7.19 5.46
C ILE A 105 6.66 -5.91 5.27
N LEU A 106 5.95 -5.49 6.31
CA LEU A 106 5.14 -4.26 6.29
C LEU A 106 5.92 -3.11 6.92
N VAL A 107 6.20 -2.08 6.14
CA VAL A 107 6.75 -0.80 6.62
C VAL A 107 5.57 0.13 6.89
N ALA A 108 5.24 0.29 8.17
CA ALA A 108 4.02 0.99 8.61
C ALA A 108 4.31 2.27 9.41
N GLU A 109 5.48 2.88 9.23
CA GLU A 109 5.89 4.08 9.98
C GLU A 109 4.96 5.28 9.78
N ASN A 110 4.31 5.35 8.61
CA ASN A 110 3.36 6.40 8.23
C ASN A 110 1.89 5.94 8.38
N VAL A 111 1.64 4.86 9.11
CA VAL A 111 0.28 4.36 9.38
C VAL A 111 -0.21 4.92 10.71
N LEU A 112 -1.29 5.69 10.63
CA LEU A 112 -2.06 6.15 11.77
C LEU A 112 -3.00 5.02 12.20
N ASN A 113 -3.16 4.84 13.50
CA ASN A 113 -4.06 3.84 14.05
C ASN A 113 -5.28 4.54 14.64
N PHE A 114 -6.48 4.12 14.21
CA PHE A 114 -7.71 4.63 14.81
C PHE A 114 -7.90 3.99 16.19
N HIS A 115 -7.67 4.75 17.26
CA HIS A 115 -8.08 4.35 18.61
C HIS A 115 -9.44 4.95 18.90
N SER A 116 -10.50 4.13 18.89
CA SER A 116 -11.76 4.50 19.52
C SER A 116 -11.59 4.48 21.04
N GLY A 117 -10.96 5.52 21.60
CA GLY A 117 -11.03 5.77 23.03
C GLY A 117 -12.49 5.99 23.43
N ASP A 118 -12.86 5.46 24.60
CA ASP A 118 -14.20 5.56 25.18
C ASP A 118 -14.82 6.95 24.99
N ARG A 119 -16.14 6.98 24.80
CA ARG A 119 -16.90 8.23 24.93
C ARG A 119 -16.73 8.73 26.35
N ASP A 120 -15.81 9.67 26.58
CA ASP A 120 -15.84 10.54 27.75
C ASP A 120 -17.02 11.50 27.59
N TYR A 121 -18.23 11.07 27.98
CA TYR A 121 -19.37 11.91 28.36
C TYR A 121 -20.29 11.19 29.34
#